data_AF-A0A9Q9HNT6-F1
#
_entry.id   AF-A0A9Q9HNT6-F1
#
_cell.length_a   1.000
_cell.length_b   1.000
_cell.length_c   1.000
_cell.angle_alpha   90.00
_cell.angle_beta   90.00
_cell.angle_gamma   90.00
#
_symmetry.space_group_name_H-M   'P 1'
#
loop_
_entity.id
_entity.type
_entity.pdbx_description
1 polymer ?
#
loop_
_entity_poly.entity_id
_entity_poly.type
_entity_poly.pdbx_seq_one_letter_code
_entity_poly.pdbx_strand_id
1 'polypeptide(L)'
;MTLGDANINYTLVSTDDFQEVYSAIDTVKRQVPARVLRFPKEQMYELVKSANPEEKMSVVDIDEIQDKDDVEFVVGVGVAEAHKAQLASDEQVQAETLSKLGYKGITVDDIFADVIKNDSEYDARDLLNIVYPAFRKLPNKYIPAFRYLRAAGVDSKKALEESDFEDAKTIAIRSVERGFSIPSYKAQYERDFAGLSTAEIIEKTNPEKVTIMIPHQPRDQVDLEVLRDFLCNHVDQLDKDPYKSFFRKLHAYYDFLRYGFDL
;
A
#
# COMPACT_ATOMS: atom_id res chain seq x y z
N MET A 1 -17.65 49.13 -17.29
CA MET A 1 -18.17 48.64 -18.59
C MET A 1 -19.40 47.79 -18.28
N THR A 2 -20.54 48.06 -18.90
CA THR A 2 -21.80 47.33 -18.66
C THR A 2 -21.88 46.11 -19.56
N LEU A 3 -22.16 44.94 -18.99
CA LEU A 3 -22.45 43.72 -19.72
C LEU A 3 -23.89 43.32 -19.41
N GLY A 4 -24.83 43.73 -20.27
CA GLY A 4 -26.26 43.64 -19.97
C GLY A 4 -26.69 44.64 -18.87
N ASP A 5 -27.59 44.21 -17.98
CA ASP A 5 -28.16 45.04 -16.91
C ASP A 5 -27.34 45.08 -15.60
N ALA A 6 -26.18 44.41 -15.55
CA ALA A 6 -25.33 44.36 -14.35
C ALA A 6 -24.08 45.25 -14.49
N ASN A 7 -23.83 46.09 -13.48
CA ASN A 7 -22.59 46.86 -13.36
C ASN A 7 -21.53 46.02 -12.64
N ILE A 8 -20.48 45.64 -13.37
CA ILE A 8 -19.36 44.87 -12.84
C ILE A 8 -18.21 45.81 -12.53
N ASN A 9 -17.84 45.90 -11.26
CA ASN A 9 -16.65 46.60 -10.81
C ASN A 9 -15.44 45.69 -11.06
N TYR A 10 -14.43 46.20 -11.77
CA TYR A 10 -13.17 45.50 -11.98
C TYR A 10 -12.01 46.46 -11.77
N THR A 11 -10.87 45.89 -11.34
CA THR A 11 -9.61 46.61 -11.23
C THR A 11 -8.75 46.24 -12.42
N LEU A 12 -8.45 47.21 -13.28
CA LEU A 12 -7.52 47.01 -14.39
C LEU A 12 -6.10 47.29 -13.91
N VAL A 13 -5.23 46.29 -13.98
CA VAL A 13 -3.80 46.43 -13.70
C VAL A 13 -3.06 46.27 -15.03
N SER A 14 -2.30 47.29 -15.42
CA SER A 14 -1.44 47.27 -16.60
C SER A 14 0.01 47.29 -16.13
N THR A 15 0.81 46.35 -16.61
CA THR A 15 2.23 46.24 -16.27
C THR A 15 3.04 45.94 -17.53
N ASP A 16 4.28 46.42 -17.55
CA ASP A 16 5.33 46.12 -18.51
C ASP A 16 6.27 45.01 -18.03
N ASP A 17 6.21 44.66 -16.74
CA ASP A 17 6.92 43.52 -16.14
C ASP A 17 5.96 42.55 -15.44
N PHE A 18 5.91 41.31 -15.92
CA PHE A 18 5.07 40.25 -15.36
C PHE A 18 5.68 39.60 -14.12
N GLN A 19 6.95 39.85 -13.81
CA GLN A 19 7.62 39.26 -12.65
C GLN A 19 6.98 39.71 -11.32
N GLU A 20 6.50 40.96 -11.25
CA GLU A 20 5.77 41.47 -10.10
C GLU A 20 4.42 40.77 -9.91
N VAL A 21 3.73 40.45 -11.01
CA VAL A 21 2.46 39.70 -10.99
C VAL A 21 2.68 38.28 -10.47
N TYR A 22 3.70 37.60 -10.97
CA TYR A 22 4.04 36.25 -10.50
C TYR A 22 4.46 36.24 -9.04
N SER A 23 5.22 37.24 -8.59
CA SER A 23 5.64 37.37 -7.20
C SER A 23 4.44 37.58 -6.27
N ALA A 24 3.45 38.38 -6.69
CA ALA A 24 2.21 38.60 -5.94
C ALA A 24 1.30 37.35 -5.89
N ILE A 25 1.24 36.58 -6.99
CA ILE A 25 0.53 35.29 -7.02
C ILE A 25 1.21 34.29 -6.09
N ASP A 26 2.55 34.27 -6.04
CA ASP A 26 3.33 33.37 -5.19
C ASP A 26 3.19 33.69 -3.69
N THR A 27 2.91 34.96 -3.34
CA THR A 27 2.61 35.35 -1.95
C THR A 27 1.26 34.83 -1.46
N VAL A 28 0.34 34.49 -2.37
CA VAL A 28 -0.93 33.83 -2.04
C VAL A 28 -0.67 32.34 -1.82
N LYS A 29 -0.35 31.98 -0.57
CA LYS A 29 -0.24 30.56 -0.17
C LYS A 29 -1.47 29.79 -0.65
N ARG A 30 -1.25 28.76 -1.48
CA ARG A 30 -2.29 27.88 -2.04
C ARG A 30 -3.28 27.47 -0.95
N GLN A 31 -4.55 27.88 -1.08
CA GLN A 31 -5.61 27.20 -0.37
C GLN A 31 -5.82 25.81 -0.97
N VAL A 32 -6.05 24.86 -0.06
CA VAL A 32 -6.27 23.43 -0.30
C VAL A 32 -7.09 23.20 -1.59
N PRO A 33 -6.61 22.37 -2.54
CA PRO A 33 -7.30 22.18 -3.82
C PRO A 33 -8.78 21.83 -3.63
N ALA A 34 -9.68 22.43 -4.40
CA ALA A 34 -11.13 22.24 -4.23
C ALA A 34 -11.59 20.76 -4.26
N ARG A 35 -10.84 19.88 -4.92
CA ARG A 35 -11.07 18.42 -4.87
C ARG A 35 -10.88 17.83 -3.47
N VAL A 36 -9.92 18.35 -2.71
CA VAL A 36 -9.65 17.94 -1.33
C VAL A 36 -10.71 18.49 -0.39
N LEU A 37 -11.24 19.70 -0.61
CA LEU A 37 -12.38 20.24 0.16
C LEU A 37 -13.73 19.53 -0.09
N ARG A 38 -13.84 18.78 -1.20
CA ARG A 38 -15.04 18.00 -1.50
C ARG A 38 -15.21 16.81 -0.55
N PHE A 39 -14.10 16.20 -0.12
CA PHE A 39 -14.10 15.04 0.77
C PHE A 39 -14.67 15.37 2.17
N PRO A 40 -14.20 16.43 2.87
CA PRO A 40 -14.78 16.87 4.13
C PRO A 40 -16.26 17.23 4.01
N LYS A 41 -16.67 17.85 2.89
CA LYS A 41 -18.07 18.22 2.66
C LYS A 41 -18.97 17.00 2.51
N GLU A 42 -18.53 15.97 1.79
CA GLU A 42 -19.26 14.71 1.62
C GLU A 42 -19.32 13.92 2.94
N GLN A 43 -18.22 13.86 3.69
CA GLN A 43 -18.18 13.21 5.02
C GLN A 43 -19.04 13.95 6.06
N MET A 44 -19.02 15.28 6.08
CA MET A 44 -19.86 16.10 6.97
C MET A 44 -21.35 15.94 6.63
N TYR A 45 -21.69 15.82 5.35
CA TYR A 45 -23.06 15.56 4.91
C TYR A 45 -23.55 14.17 5.35
N GLU A 46 -22.70 13.14 5.29
CA GLU A 46 -23.02 11.81 5.82
C GLU A 46 -23.16 11.80 7.35
N LEU A 47 -22.34 12.57 8.06
CA LEU A 47 -22.40 12.74 9.51
C LEU A 47 -23.72 13.37 9.96
N VAL A 48 -24.13 14.47 9.32
CA VAL A 48 -25.40 15.17 9.59
C VAL A 48 -26.62 14.33 9.21
N LYS A 49 -26.49 13.45 8.22
CA LYS A 49 -27.58 12.56 7.77
C LYS A 49 -27.70 11.30 8.63
N SER A 50 -26.70 10.98 9.44
CA SER A 50 -26.72 9.81 10.33
C SER A 50 -27.54 10.07 11.59
N ALA A 51 -28.27 9.06 12.07
CA ALA A 51 -29.18 9.20 13.21
C ALA A 51 -28.47 9.37 14.57
N ASN A 52 -27.16 9.09 14.65
CA ASN A 52 -26.33 9.23 15.87
C ASN A 52 -24.97 9.86 15.51
N PRO A 53 -24.83 11.20 15.54
CA PRO A 53 -23.60 11.90 15.19
C PRO A 53 -22.45 11.73 16.20
N GLU A 54 -22.80 11.42 17.46
CA GLU A 54 -21.86 11.36 18.59
C GLU A 54 -20.87 10.18 18.52
N GLU A 55 -21.21 9.08 17.85
CA GLU A 55 -20.32 7.91 17.75
C GLU A 55 -19.13 8.09 16.80
N LYS A 56 -19.21 9.08 15.89
CA LYS A 56 -18.22 9.38 14.84
C LYS A 56 -17.44 10.67 15.07
N MET A 57 -17.77 11.45 16.09
CA MET A 57 -16.99 12.60 16.52
C MET A 57 -16.34 12.28 17.87
N SER A 58 -15.01 12.17 17.91
CA SER A 58 -14.30 12.37 19.18
C SER A 58 -14.24 13.86 19.43
N VAL A 59 -14.93 14.30 20.48
CA VAL A 59 -14.82 15.65 21.00
C VAL A 59 -13.52 15.68 21.82
N VAL A 60 -12.52 16.42 21.35
CA VAL A 60 -11.40 16.82 22.19
C VAL A 60 -11.96 17.81 23.21
N ASP A 61 -11.67 17.63 24.50
CA ASP A 61 -12.14 18.52 25.54
C ASP A 61 -11.70 19.96 25.22
N ILE A 62 -12.69 20.85 25.14
CA ILE A 62 -12.51 22.25 24.71
C ILE A 62 -11.55 23.01 25.63
N ASP A 63 -11.36 22.53 26.86
CA ASP A 63 -10.52 23.16 27.88
C ASP A 63 -9.00 22.96 27.64
N GLU A 64 -8.60 22.09 26.71
CA GLU A 64 -7.18 21.90 26.32
C GLU A 64 -6.76 22.70 25.07
N ILE A 65 -7.69 23.37 24.38
CA ILE A 65 -7.41 24.12 23.15
C ILE A 65 -7.04 25.56 23.51
N GLN A 66 -5.74 25.88 23.57
CA GLN A 66 -5.28 27.21 23.99
C GLN A 66 -5.07 28.18 22.82
N ASP A 67 -4.88 27.70 21.58
CA ASP A 67 -4.74 28.58 20.41
C ASP A 67 -5.52 28.10 19.17
N LYS A 68 -5.93 29.05 18.31
CA LYS A 68 -6.66 28.75 17.06
C LYS A 68 -5.86 27.93 16.05
N ASP A 69 -4.55 27.89 16.20
CA ASP A 69 -3.64 27.10 15.37
C ASP A 69 -3.57 25.62 15.83
N ASP A 70 -4.16 25.26 16.98
CA ASP A 70 -4.28 23.87 17.46
C ASP A 70 -5.39 23.08 16.77
N VAL A 71 -6.27 23.76 16.01
CA VAL A 71 -7.33 23.11 15.24
C VAL A 71 -6.81 22.77 13.85
N GLU A 72 -5.87 21.85 13.77
CA GLU A 72 -5.55 21.16 12.53
C GLU A 72 -6.65 20.12 12.25
N PHE A 73 -7.38 20.31 11.14
CA PHE A 73 -8.34 19.32 10.64
C PHE A 73 -7.59 18.11 10.09
N VAL A 74 -7.04 17.27 10.98
CA VAL A 74 -6.44 16.00 10.61
C VAL A 74 -7.59 15.04 10.32
N VAL A 75 -7.91 14.82 9.04
CA VAL A 75 -8.74 13.69 8.61
C VAL A 75 -7.89 12.42 8.74
N GLY A 76 -7.54 12.08 9.98
CA GLY A 76 -6.87 10.86 10.34
C GLY A 76 -7.92 9.77 10.50
N VAL A 77 -7.96 8.84 9.54
CA VAL A 77 -8.73 7.60 9.72
C VAL A 77 -8.10 6.86 10.90
N GLY A 78 -8.70 6.92 12.09
CA GLY A 78 -8.22 6.22 13.29
C GLY A 78 -8.33 6.97 14.61
N VAL A 79 -8.52 8.30 14.61
CA VAL A 79 -8.49 9.11 15.86
C VAL A 79 -9.67 8.79 16.79
N ALA A 80 -10.88 8.58 16.24
CA ALA A 80 -12.05 8.26 17.05
C ALA A 80 -11.98 6.86 17.70
N GLU A 81 -11.39 5.88 17.02
CA GLU A 81 -11.20 4.52 17.57
C GLU A 81 -10.02 4.49 18.57
N ALA A 82 -8.95 5.25 18.34
CA ALA A 82 -7.84 5.40 19.29
C ALA A 82 -8.28 6.08 20.60
N HIS A 83 -9.16 7.08 20.50
CA HIS A 83 -9.74 7.74 21.67
C HIS A 83 -10.72 6.82 22.43
N LYS A 84 -11.52 6.00 21.72
CA LYS A 84 -12.33 4.94 22.33
C LYS A 84 -11.48 3.87 23.01
N ALA A 85 -10.30 3.55 22.47
CA ALA A 85 -9.34 2.66 23.11
C ALA A 85 -8.75 3.28 24.39
N GLN A 86 -8.50 4.59 24.41
CA GLN A 86 -8.05 5.33 25.60
C GLN A 86 -9.11 5.43 26.71
N LEU A 87 -10.39 5.40 26.34
CA LEU A 87 -11.52 5.38 27.27
C LEU A 87 -11.86 3.97 27.79
N ALA A 88 -11.25 2.91 27.24
CA ALA A 88 -11.42 1.56 27.76
C ALA A 88 -10.59 1.39 29.03
N SER A 89 -11.26 1.11 30.15
CA SER A 89 -10.66 1.00 31.49
C SER A 89 -9.75 -0.22 31.69
N ASP A 90 -9.57 -1.04 30.67
CA ASP A 90 -8.79 -2.28 30.73
C ASP A 90 -7.59 -2.17 29.77
N GLU A 91 -6.38 -2.14 30.34
CA GLU A 91 -5.12 -1.94 29.60
C GLU A 91 -4.92 -2.98 28.49
N GLN A 92 -5.44 -4.20 28.66
CA GLN A 92 -5.36 -5.25 27.64
C GLN A 92 -6.26 -4.95 26.43
N VAL A 93 -7.48 -4.48 26.68
CA VAL A 93 -8.43 -4.09 25.62
C VAL A 93 -7.93 -2.85 24.88
N GLN A 94 -7.31 -1.92 25.61
CA GLN A 94 -6.67 -0.74 25.02
C GLN A 94 -5.51 -1.13 24.11
N ALA A 95 -4.59 -2.00 24.57
CA ALA A 95 -3.45 -2.47 23.78
C ALA A 95 -3.90 -3.23 22.53
N GLU A 96 -4.86 -4.16 22.64
CA GLU A 96 -5.40 -4.90 21.49
C GLU A 96 -6.08 -3.99 20.47
N THR A 97 -6.84 -2.98 20.93
CA THR A 97 -7.55 -2.05 20.04
C THR A 97 -6.57 -1.12 19.32
N LEU A 98 -5.53 -0.64 20.02
CA LEU A 98 -4.44 0.15 19.44
C LEU A 98 -3.61 -0.67 18.46
N SER A 99 -3.31 -1.94 18.76
CA SER A 99 -2.65 -2.85 17.83
C SER A 99 -3.46 -3.02 16.55
N LYS A 100 -4.76 -3.33 16.64
CA LYS A 100 -5.66 -3.47 15.47
C LYS A 100 -5.76 -2.20 14.63
N LEU A 101 -5.69 -1.02 15.27
CA LEU A 101 -5.60 0.27 14.59
C LEU A 101 -4.29 0.43 13.81
N GLY A 102 -3.17 -0.03 14.38
CA GLY A 102 -1.88 -0.09 13.70
C GLY A 102 -1.92 -0.92 12.41
N TYR A 103 -2.60 -2.06 12.42
CA TYR A 103 -2.74 -2.92 11.23
C TYR A 103 -3.48 -2.23 10.09
N LYS A 104 -4.48 -1.37 10.38
CA LYS A 104 -5.21 -0.65 9.32
C LYS A 104 -4.32 0.31 8.51
N GLY A 105 -3.18 0.74 9.07
CA GLY A 105 -2.20 1.60 8.40
C GLY A 105 -1.21 0.86 7.51
N ILE A 106 -1.15 -0.48 7.57
CA ILE A 106 -0.19 -1.29 6.81
C ILE A 106 -0.49 -1.20 5.32
N THR A 107 0.54 -0.84 4.55
CA THR A 107 0.49 -0.70 3.10
C THR A 107 0.99 -1.94 2.38
N VAL A 108 0.74 -2.02 1.08
CA VAL A 108 1.26 -3.11 0.24
C VAL A 108 2.80 -3.09 0.19
N ASP A 109 3.42 -1.92 0.25
CA ASP A 109 4.88 -1.79 0.21
C ASP A 109 5.51 -2.34 1.50
N ASP A 110 4.83 -2.20 2.64
CA ASP A 110 5.23 -2.84 3.90
C ASP A 110 5.23 -4.37 3.79
N ILE A 111 4.26 -4.96 3.09
CA ILE A 111 4.21 -6.41 2.84
C ILE A 111 5.38 -6.89 1.98
N PHE A 112 5.74 -6.09 0.96
CA PHE A 112 6.88 -6.41 0.10
C PHE A 112 8.21 -6.30 0.84
N ALA A 113 8.35 -5.31 1.70
CA ALA A 113 9.53 -5.17 2.55
C ALA A 113 9.60 -6.29 3.61
N ASP A 114 8.47 -6.66 4.19
CA ASP A 114 8.42 -7.69 5.23
C ASP A 114 8.73 -9.08 4.68
N VAL A 115 8.15 -9.50 3.55
CA VAL A 115 8.23 -10.90 3.06
C VAL A 115 9.65 -11.43 2.86
N ILE A 116 10.62 -10.55 2.62
CA ILE A 116 12.03 -10.87 2.43
C ILE A 116 12.85 -10.84 3.73
N LYS A 117 12.29 -10.33 4.83
CA LYS A 117 12.90 -10.42 6.16
C LYS A 117 12.91 -11.88 6.65
N ASN A 118 13.83 -12.21 7.55
CA ASN A 118 13.85 -13.53 8.19
C ASN A 118 12.63 -13.71 9.10
N ASP A 119 12.39 -12.71 9.95
CA ASP A 119 11.26 -12.68 10.89
C ASP A 119 10.24 -11.64 10.45
N SER A 120 8.96 -11.95 10.62
CA SER A 120 7.85 -11.03 10.35
C SER A 120 7.66 -10.15 11.56
N GLU A 121 7.49 -8.85 11.36
CA GLU A 121 7.11 -7.92 12.43
C GLU A 121 5.61 -7.97 12.73
N TYR A 122 4.85 -8.70 11.90
CA TYR A 122 3.40 -8.78 11.95
C TYR A 122 2.91 -10.16 12.39
N ASP A 123 1.81 -10.16 13.14
CA ASP A 123 0.97 -11.32 13.37
C ASP A 123 0.24 -11.68 12.08
N ALA A 124 0.40 -12.93 11.66
CA ALA A 124 -0.11 -13.40 10.38
C ALA A 124 -1.65 -13.38 10.33
N ARG A 125 -2.34 -13.71 11.43
CA ARG A 125 -3.81 -13.78 11.44
C ARG A 125 -4.41 -12.38 11.41
N ASP A 126 -3.86 -11.45 12.17
CA ASP A 126 -4.29 -10.05 12.14
C ASP A 126 -4.05 -9.44 10.77
N LEU A 127 -2.90 -9.70 10.14
CA LEU A 127 -2.61 -9.20 8.80
C LEU A 127 -3.61 -9.74 7.77
N LEU A 128 -3.87 -11.06 7.78
CA LEU A 128 -4.83 -11.72 6.89
C LEU A 128 -6.27 -11.24 7.10
N ASN A 129 -6.70 -10.98 8.33
CA ASN A 129 -8.08 -10.59 8.64
C ASN A 129 -8.35 -9.08 8.52
N ILE A 130 -7.37 -8.24 8.84
CA ILE A 130 -7.54 -6.78 8.92
C ILE A 130 -7.06 -6.09 7.64
N VAL A 131 -5.95 -6.56 7.05
CA VAL A 131 -5.22 -5.85 5.99
C VAL A 131 -5.56 -6.38 4.59
N TYR A 132 -5.53 -7.69 4.38
CA TYR A 132 -5.83 -8.29 3.06
C TYR A 132 -7.20 -7.94 2.46
N PRO A 133 -8.27 -7.72 3.25
CA PRO A 133 -9.55 -7.25 2.70
C PRO A 133 -9.44 -5.91 1.96
N ALA A 134 -8.56 -5.01 2.40
CA ALA A 134 -8.26 -3.76 1.70
C ALA A 134 -7.43 -4.03 0.43
N PHE A 135 -6.44 -4.92 0.50
CA PHE A 135 -5.57 -5.25 -0.63
C PHE A 135 -6.28 -5.91 -1.79
N ARG A 136 -7.31 -6.73 -1.54
CA ARG A 136 -8.08 -7.39 -2.61
C ARG A 136 -8.71 -6.41 -3.59
N LYS A 137 -9.08 -5.23 -3.10
CA LYS A 137 -9.72 -4.16 -3.88
C LYS A 137 -8.73 -3.39 -4.75
N LEU A 138 -7.43 -3.52 -4.50
CA LEU A 138 -6.40 -2.82 -5.24
C LEU A 138 -6.21 -3.41 -6.63
N PRO A 139 -5.79 -2.59 -7.61
CA PRO A 139 -5.47 -3.08 -8.96
C PRO A 139 -4.17 -3.90 -9.01
N ASN A 140 -3.42 -4.00 -7.90
CA ASN A 140 -2.17 -4.73 -7.85
C ASN A 140 -2.44 -6.24 -7.99
N LYS A 141 -1.71 -6.87 -8.91
CA LYS A 141 -1.93 -8.24 -9.36
C LYS A 141 -1.11 -9.26 -8.59
N TYR A 142 -0.01 -8.82 -8.00
CA TYR A 142 0.92 -9.65 -7.26
C TYR A 142 1.09 -9.01 -5.90
N ILE A 143 0.56 -9.65 -4.87
CA ILE A 143 0.75 -9.26 -3.48
C ILE A 143 1.14 -10.56 -2.78
N PRO A 144 2.30 -10.63 -2.10
CA PRO A 144 2.70 -11.79 -1.32
C PRO A 144 1.60 -12.18 -0.35
N ALA A 145 1.36 -13.47 -0.14
CA ALA A 145 0.31 -13.98 0.75
C ALA A 145 0.71 -15.31 1.40
N PHE A 146 1.55 -16.10 0.75
CA PHE A 146 1.86 -17.46 1.18
C PHE A 146 2.64 -17.51 2.49
N ARG A 147 3.55 -16.56 2.74
CA ARG A 147 4.25 -16.45 4.03
C ARG A 147 3.27 -16.38 5.19
N TYR A 148 2.31 -15.47 5.12
CA TYR A 148 1.35 -15.23 6.21
C TYR A 148 0.31 -16.35 6.28
N LEU A 149 -0.15 -16.88 5.15
CA LEU A 149 -1.03 -18.06 5.13
C LEU A 149 -0.36 -19.25 5.83
N ARG A 150 0.90 -19.55 5.50
CA ARG A 150 1.66 -20.64 6.14
C ARG A 150 1.89 -20.39 7.63
N ALA A 151 2.22 -19.16 8.01
CA ALA A 151 2.35 -18.78 9.42
C ALA A 151 1.02 -18.90 10.19
N ALA A 152 -0.12 -18.70 9.54
CA ALA A 152 -1.45 -18.89 10.13
C ALA A 152 -1.91 -20.36 10.18
N GLY A 153 -1.10 -21.30 9.69
CA GLY A 153 -1.39 -22.74 9.65
C GLY A 153 -2.01 -23.25 8.34
N VAL A 154 -1.99 -22.44 7.28
CA VAL A 154 -2.49 -22.80 5.95
C VAL A 154 -1.32 -23.21 5.06
N ASP A 155 -1.10 -24.52 4.90
CA ASP A 155 0.06 -25.08 4.21
C ASP A 155 -0.28 -25.96 2.99
N SER A 156 -1.57 -26.10 2.67
CA SER A 156 -2.07 -26.95 1.60
C SER A 156 -3.32 -26.36 0.97
N LYS A 157 -3.64 -26.78 -0.26
CA LYS A 157 -4.88 -26.39 -0.95
C LYS A 157 -6.11 -26.64 -0.08
N LYS A 158 -6.19 -27.80 0.56
CA LYS A 158 -7.32 -28.16 1.43
C LYS A 158 -7.42 -27.19 2.61
N ALA A 159 -6.32 -26.92 3.31
CA ALA A 159 -6.31 -25.95 4.40
C ALA A 159 -6.70 -24.54 3.92
N LEU A 160 -6.31 -24.17 2.70
CA LEU A 160 -6.68 -22.88 2.12
C LEU A 160 -8.18 -22.81 1.78
N GLU A 161 -8.75 -23.89 1.25
CA GLU A 161 -10.18 -23.99 0.98
C GLU A 161 -11.03 -23.92 2.26
N GLU A 162 -10.55 -24.53 3.34
CA GLU A 162 -11.20 -24.55 4.66
C GLU A 162 -10.94 -23.28 5.50
N SER A 163 -9.98 -22.44 5.11
CA SER A 163 -9.62 -21.23 5.86
C SER A 163 -10.62 -20.09 5.69
N ASP A 164 -10.77 -19.27 6.73
CA ASP A 164 -11.61 -18.06 6.71
C ASP A 164 -10.96 -16.87 5.97
N PHE A 165 -9.72 -17.03 5.47
CA PHE A 165 -8.94 -15.97 4.84
C PHE A 165 -9.29 -15.75 3.36
N GLU A 166 -10.57 -15.56 3.03
CA GLU A 166 -11.09 -15.51 1.66
C GLU A 166 -10.42 -14.46 0.75
N ASP A 167 -10.07 -13.29 1.31
CA ASP A 167 -9.43 -12.23 0.55
C ASP A 167 -7.97 -12.57 0.20
N ALA A 168 -7.21 -13.11 1.16
CA ALA A 168 -5.84 -13.57 0.94
C ALA A 168 -5.80 -14.79 0.00
N LYS A 169 -6.72 -15.73 0.16
CA LYS A 169 -6.94 -16.88 -0.75
C LYS A 169 -7.17 -16.42 -2.18
N THR A 170 -8.07 -15.45 -2.39
CA THR A 170 -8.34 -14.89 -3.72
C THR A 170 -7.09 -14.27 -4.34
N ILE A 171 -6.30 -13.54 -3.55
CA ILE A 171 -5.06 -12.89 -3.99
C ILE A 171 -3.99 -13.93 -4.36
N ALA A 172 -3.80 -14.94 -3.50
CA ALA A 172 -2.82 -16.01 -3.70
C ALA A 172 -3.13 -16.81 -4.98
N ILE A 173 -4.38 -17.27 -5.15
CA ILE A 173 -4.82 -18.02 -6.33
C ILE A 173 -4.61 -17.20 -7.61
N ARG A 174 -5.06 -15.94 -7.62
CA ARG A 174 -4.91 -15.05 -8.78
C ARG A 174 -3.45 -14.85 -9.17
N SER A 175 -2.55 -14.73 -8.19
CA SER A 175 -1.12 -14.56 -8.43
C SER A 175 -0.51 -15.78 -9.14
N VAL A 176 -0.87 -16.98 -8.68
CA VAL A 176 -0.39 -18.25 -9.25
C VAL A 176 -1.00 -18.52 -10.62
N GLU A 177 -2.32 -18.38 -10.78
CA GLU A 177 -3.02 -18.59 -12.07
C GLU A 177 -2.47 -17.70 -13.18
N ARG A 178 -2.09 -16.46 -12.84
CA ARG A 178 -1.52 -15.50 -13.79
C ARG A 178 -0.09 -15.87 -14.21
N GLY A 179 0.63 -16.60 -13.36
CA GLY A 179 2.00 -17.02 -13.58
C GLY A 179 3.05 -15.92 -13.37
N PHE A 180 4.23 -16.36 -12.94
CA PHE A 180 5.33 -15.45 -12.60
C PHE A 180 6.29 -15.17 -13.77
N SER A 181 6.30 -16.02 -14.80
CA SER A 181 7.12 -15.83 -16.00
C SER A 181 6.46 -14.91 -17.04
N ILE A 182 7.26 -14.40 -17.99
CA ILE A 182 6.75 -13.63 -19.14
C ILE A 182 7.08 -14.42 -20.42
N PRO A 183 6.10 -15.07 -21.08
CA PRO A 183 6.37 -16.04 -22.14
C PRO A 183 7.29 -15.54 -23.27
N SER A 184 7.23 -14.26 -23.63
CA SER A 184 8.07 -13.65 -24.67
C SER A 184 9.58 -13.73 -24.38
N TYR A 185 9.97 -13.88 -23.13
CA TYR A 185 11.38 -13.96 -22.72
C TYR A 185 11.89 -15.40 -22.58
N LYS A 186 11.03 -16.41 -22.75
CA LYS A 186 11.41 -17.83 -22.61
C LYS A 186 12.52 -18.24 -23.57
N ALA A 187 12.40 -17.89 -24.86
CA ALA A 187 13.42 -18.23 -25.86
C ALA A 187 14.77 -17.55 -25.57
N GLN A 188 14.74 -16.34 -25.00
CA GLN A 188 15.95 -15.65 -24.57
C GLN A 188 16.58 -16.34 -23.36
N TYR A 189 15.77 -16.72 -22.37
CA TYR A 189 16.25 -17.50 -21.22
C TYR A 189 16.93 -18.80 -21.68
N GLU A 190 16.28 -19.57 -22.55
CA GLU A 190 16.79 -20.85 -23.05
C GLU A 190 18.13 -20.71 -23.79
N ARG A 191 18.31 -19.63 -24.55
CA ARG A 191 19.54 -19.38 -25.32
C ARG A 191 20.67 -18.83 -24.46
N ASP A 192 20.36 -17.88 -23.58
CA ASP A 192 21.37 -17.03 -22.94
C ASP A 192 21.61 -17.40 -21.46
N PHE A 193 20.68 -18.10 -20.80
CA PHE A 193 20.70 -18.30 -19.33
C PHE A 193 20.46 -19.75 -18.88
N ALA A 194 19.99 -20.65 -19.74
CA ALA A 194 19.75 -22.03 -19.37
C ALA A 194 21.03 -22.73 -18.87
N GLY A 195 20.91 -23.45 -17.75
CA GLY A 195 22.02 -24.16 -17.10
C GLY A 195 22.86 -23.29 -16.17
N LEU A 196 22.64 -21.98 -16.11
CA LEU A 196 23.25 -21.11 -15.12
C LEU A 196 22.53 -21.23 -13.76
N SER A 197 23.31 -21.13 -12.69
CA SER A 197 22.81 -20.94 -11.32
C SER A 197 22.15 -19.57 -11.15
N THR A 198 21.36 -19.41 -10.08
CA THR A 198 20.73 -18.12 -9.76
C THR A 198 21.75 -17.00 -9.58
N ALA A 199 22.89 -17.28 -8.92
CA ALA A 199 23.98 -16.32 -8.76
C ALA A 199 24.59 -15.91 -10.11
N GLU A 200 24.87 -16.86 -11.00
CA GLU A 200 25.42 -16.59 -12.33
C GLU A 200 24.44 -15.78 -13.20
N ILE A 201 23.13 -16.02 -13.09
CA ILE A 201 22.11 -15.21 -13.78
C ILE A 201 22.16 -13.75 -13.29
N ILE A 202 22.28 -13.55 -11.96
CA ILE A 202 22.35 -12.22 -11.34
C ILE A 202 23.61 -11.48 -11.79
N GLU A 203 24.77 -12.14 -11.78
CA GLU A 203 26.05 -11.54 -12.19
C GLU A 203 26.10 -11.21 -13.69
N LYS A 204 25.43 -12.03 -14.52
CA LYS A 204 25.48 -11.90 -15.98
C LYS A 204 24.67 -10.71 -16.51
N THR A 205 23.72 -10.16 -15.74
CA THR A 205 22.78 -9.17 -16.28
C THR A 205 22.42 -8.07 -15.28
N ASN A 206 21.60 -7.11 -15.73
CA ASN A 206 21.19 -6.00 -14.89
C ASN A 206 19.99 -6.39 -13.99
N PRO A 207 19.77 -5.70 -12.85
CA PRO A 207 18.73 -6.07 -11.89
C PRO A 207 17.33 -6.17 -12.50
N GLU A 208 16.98 -5.27 -13.42
CA GLU A 208 15.70 -5.30 -14.15
C GLU A 208 15.53 -6.62 -14.90
N LYS A 209 16.54 -7.05 -15.64
CA LYS A 209 16.49 -8.28 -16.43
C LYS A 209 16.54 -9.53 -15.56
N VAL A 210 17.18 -9.48 -14.40
CA VAL A 210 17.11 -10.54 -13.38
C VAL A 210 15.66 -10.84 -13.02
N THR A 211 14.84 -9.80 -12.76
CA THR A 211 13.41 -9.97 -12.41
C THR A 211 12.58 -10.66 -13.49
N ILE A 212 13.04 -10.61 -14.74
CA ILE A 212 12.37 -11.23 -15.89
C ILE A 212 12.90 -12.65 -16.12
N MET A 213 14.22 -12.87 -15.96
CA MET A 213 14.86 -14.16 -16.26
C MET A 213 14.63 -15.20 -15.16
N ILE A 214 14.74 -14.83 -13.87
CA ILE A 214 14.61 -15.78 -12.76
C ILE A 214 13.29 -16.58 -12.79
N PRO A 215 12.12 -15.98 -13.09
CA PRO A 215 10.87 -16.74 -13.21
C PRO A 215 10.84 -17.82 -14.30
N HIS A 216 11.82 -17.86 -15.21
CA HIS A 216 11.97 -18.93 -16.20
C HIS A 216 12.91 -20.06 -15.74
N GLN A 217 13.63 -19.87 -14.63
CA GLN A 217 14.47 -20.90 -14.05
C GLN A 217 13.61 -22.05 -13.47
N PRO A 218 14.00 -23.32 -13.64
CA PRO A 218 13.33 -24.44 -12.97
C PRO A 218 13.22 -24.19 -11.47
N ARG A 219 12.01 -24.36 -10.90
CA ARG A 219 11.69 -23.94 -9.53
C ARG A 219 12.60 -24.58 -8.48
N ASP A 220 12.97 -25.84 -8.69
CA ASP A 220 13.85 -26.65 -7.85
C ASP A 220 15.32 -26.22 -7.93
N GLN A 221 15.69 -25.41 -8.92
CA GLN A 221 17.05 -24.91 -9.13
C GLN A 221 17.23 -23.46 -8.66
N VAL A 222 16.15 -22.76 -8.31
CA VAL A 222 16.23 -21.39 -7.82
C VAL A 222 16.82 -21.40 -6.41
N ASP A 223 18.00 -20.80 -6.24
CA ASP A 223 18.59 -20.59 -4.92
C ASP A 223 17.84 -19.47 -4.20
N LEU A 224 17.06 -19.85 -3.17
CA LEU A 224 16.20 -18.94 -2.42
C LEU A 224 16.97 -17.94 -1.57
N GLU A 225 18.15 -18.32 -1.05
CA GLU A 225 18.94 -17.42 -0.20
C GLU A 225 19.62 -16.36 -1.07
N VAL A 226 20.19 -16.76 -2.21
CA VAL A 226 20.75 -15.83 -3.20
C VAL A 226 19.68 -14.90 -3.76
N LEU A 227 18.48 -15.43 -4.05
CA LEU A 227 17.35 -14.62 -4.52
C LEU A 227 16.89 -13.63 -3.43
N ARG A 228 16.77 -14.05 -2.17
CA ARG A 228 16.41 -13.17 -1.06
C ARG A 228 17.43 -12.03 -0.93
N ASP A 229 18.72 -12.35 -0.94
CA ASP A 229 19.78 -11.36 -0.79
C ASP A 229 19.76 -10.36 -1.96
N PHE A 230 19.50 -10.82 -3.18
CA PHE A 230 19.28 -9.94 -4.34
C PHE A 230 18.10 -8.98 -4.12
N LEU A 231 16.96 -9.47 -3.62
CA LEU A 231 15.78 -8.65 -3.34
C LEU A 231 16.06 -7.62 -2.24
N CYS A 232 16.71 -8.03 -1.13
CA CYS A 232 17.12 -7.14 -0.03
C CYS A 232 18.04 -6.00 -0.50
N ASN A 233 18.95 -6.29 -1.42
CA ASN A 233 19.87 -5.29 -1.98
C ASN A 233 19.21 -4.31 -2.95
N HIS A 234 17.96 -4.56 -3.37
CA HIS A 234 17.23 -3.75 -4.35
C HIS A 234 15.83 -3.34 -3.85
N VAL A 235 15.63 -3.22 -2.53
CA VAL A 235 14.36 -2.80 -1.92
C VAL A 235 13.94 -1.42 -2.41
N ASP A 236 14.90 -0.54 -2.69
CA ASP A 236 14.67 0.80 -3.24
C ASP A 236 14.01 0.80 -4.64
N GLN A 237 14.07 -0.33 -5.36
CA GLN A 237 13.40 -0.50 -6.65
C GLN A 237 11.89 -0.73 -6.53
N LEU A 238 11.36 -0.98 -5.32
CA LEU A 238 9.93 -1.09 -5.07
C LEU A 238 9.18 0.23 -5.29
N ASP A 239 9.88 1.37 -5.32
CA ASP A 239 9.28 2.70 -5.51
C ASP A 239 9.68 3.38 -6.82
N LYS A 240 10.51 2.75 -7.63
CA LYS A 240 11.02 3.31 -8.89
C LYS A 240 10.24 2.78 -10.09
N ASP A 241 9.41 3.65 -10.68
CA ASP A 241 8.85 3.40 -12.01
C ASP A 241 9.93 3.52 -13.10
N PRO A 242 9.85 2.74 -14.19
CA PRO A 242 8.77 1.82 -14.59
C PRO A 242 8.90 0.39 -14.03
N TYR A 243 9.94 0.11 -13.23
CA TYR A 243 10.36 -1.27 -12.91
C TYR A 243 9.73 -1.84 -11.64
N LYS A 244 9.08 -1.00 -10.84
CA LYS A 244 8.25 -1.35 -9.68
C LYS A 244 7.39 -2.60 -9.89
N SER A 245 6.73 -2.71 -11.04
CA SER A 245 5.86 -3.86 -11.35
C SER A 245 6.61 -5.19 -11.50
N PHE A 246 7.82 -5.18 -12.07
CA PHE A 246 8.63 -6.39 -12.24
C PHE A 246 9.23 -6.85 -10.92
N PHE A 247 9.75 -5.92 -10.12
CA PHE A 247 10.27 -6.23 -8.78
C PHE A 247 9.19 -6.78 -7.85
N ARG A 248 8.01 -6.15 -7.81
CA ARG A 248 6.86 -6.64 -7.05
C ARG A 248 6.45 -8.06 -7.48
N LYS A 249 6.47 -8.34 -8.79
CA LYS A 249 6.21 -9.69 -9.31
C LYS A 249 7.25 -10.70 -8.84
N LEU A 250 8.54 -10.32 -8.82
CA LEU A 250 9.62 -11.20 -8.34
C LEU A 250 9.50 -11.46 -6.83
N HIS A 251 9.12 -10.47 -6.01
CA HIS A 251 8.87 -10.68 -4.58
C HIS A 251 7.72 -11.65 -4.33
N ALA A 252 6.61 -11.51 -5.06
CA ALA A 252 5.49 -12.46 -4.96
C ALA A 252 5.88 -13.86 -5.46
N TYR A 253 6.80 -13.95 -6.44
CA TYR A 253 7.34 -15.24 -6.87
C TYR A 253 8.21 -15.87 -5.79
N TYR A 254 9.08 -15.10 -5.15
CA TYR A 254 9.89 -15.56 -4.01
C TYR A 254 9.00 -16.07 -2.86
N ASP A 255 7.96 -15.32 -2.50
CA ASP A 255 6.96 -15.73 -1.51
C ASP A 255 6.34 -17.08 -1.85
N PHE A 256 5.90 -17.25 -3.10
CA PHE A 256 5.35 -18.50 -3.58
C PHE A 256 6.37 -19.65 -3.59
N LEU A 257 7.62 -19.41 -3.99
CA LEU A 257 8.65 -20.46 -3.98
C LEU A 257 8.99 -20.94 -2.57
N ARG A 258 9.09 -20.00 -1.60
CA ARG A 258 9.51 -20.31 -0.23
C ARG A 258 8.36 -20.83 0.64
N TYR A 259 7.18 -20.25 0.49
CA TYR A 259 6.04 -20.48 1.39
C TYR A 259 4.82 -21.09 0.69
N GLY A 260 4.82 -21.14 -0.65
CA GLY A 260 3.70 -21.67 -1.41
C GLY A 260 3.57 -23.19 -1.29
N PHE A 261 2.42 -23.65 -1.78
CA PHE A 261 2.02 -25.03 -1.88
C PHE A 261 1.21 -25.21 -3.17
N ASP A 262 1.04 -26.46 -3.59
CA ASP A 262 0.25 -26.75 -4.78
C ASP A 262 -1.21 -26.35 -4.57
N LEU A 263 -1.72 -25.51 -5.48
CA LEU A 263 -3.08 -24.97 -5.49
C LEU A 263 -4.04 -25.77 -6.37
#